data_AF-A0A410Q4L8-F1
#
_entry.id   AF-A0A410Q4L8-F1
#
_cell.length_a   1.000
_cell.length_b   1.000
_cell.length_c   1.000
_cell.angle_alpha   90.00
_cell.angle_beta   90.00
_cell.angle_gamma   90.00
#
_symmetry.space_group_name_H-M   'P 1'
#
loop_
_entity.id
_entity.type
_entity.pdbx_description
1 polymer ?
#
loop_
_entity_poly.entity_id
_entity_poly.type
_entity_poly.pdbx_seq_one_letter_code
_entity_poly.pdbx_strand_id
1 'polypeptide(L)'
;MNWVINNISWLKDVLWVLFTLIATLLAILTYRRARYTLLQPLRSEVVKRQTEVLVELLDFVSVEKGEFYFDLDYMGIAACNAFDLLTTYNFKLTDDKISKEVQENIGGFMLLEDSGPTKTFKVHRSPFHEQLFDDEKEFENYKKELNDQIEKGVVRMEKLYLTKTHQKTIQKINEFIANPFMPTKIINLLETLLADIDFNLKNYMIPELKKFILQAKSFNSSEENPLHISYQAIYNSFIYESKSHSPTIKDIRKEIREYLLIDKKWF
;
A
#
# COMPACT_ATOMS: atom_id res chain seq x y z
N MET A 1 56.20 71.92 2.49
CA MET A 1 56.37 70.62 1.79
C MET A 1 56.05 69.43 2.71
N ASN A 2 56.53 69.39 3.97
CA ASN A 2 56.27 68.28 4.90
C ASN A 2 54.80 68.07 5.32
N TRP A 3 53.96 69.11 5.30
CA TRP A 3 52.52 68.99 5.63
C TRP A 3 51.74 68.20 4.57
N VAL A 4 52.04 68.40 3.29
CA VAL A 4 51.41 67.67 2.18
C VAL A 4 51.84 66.19 2.20
N ILE A 5 53.12 65.93 2.48
CA ILE A 5 53.68 64.57 2.54
C ILE A 5 53.07 63.76 3.69
N ASN A 6 52.86 64.35 4.88
CA ASN A 6 52.23 63.66 6.00
C ASN A 6 50.73 63.40 5.79
N ASN A 7 50.00 64.32 5.13
CA ASN A 7 48.58 64.13 4.86
C ASN A 7 48.30 63.11 3.73
N ILE A 8 49.23 62.96 2.79
CA ILE A 8 49.15 61.94 1.73
C ILE A 8 49.13 60.52 2.30
N SER A 9 49.86 60.26 3.38
CA SER A 9 49.90 58.92 3.99
C SER A 9 48.54 58.51 4.55
N TRP A 10 47.91 59.37 5.37
CA TRP A 10 46.59 59.09 5.93
C TRP A 10 45.52 58.96 4.82
N LEU A 11 45.55 59.82 3.80
CA LEU A 11 44.62 59.75 2.68
C LEU A 11 44.74 58.41 1.93
N LYS A 12 45.99 57.95 1.71
CA LYS A 12 46.28 56.65 1.11
C LYS A 12 45.74 55.51 1.96
N ASP A 13 45.92 55.56 3.28
CA ASP A 13 45.46 54.52 4.20
C ASP A 13 43.93 54.44 4.23
N VAL A 14 43.23 55.58 4.25
CA VAL A 14 41.76 55.64 4.16
C VAL A 14 41.26 55.07 2.85
N LEU A 15 41.88 55.43 1.72
CA LEU A 15 41.54 54.88 0.40
C LEU A 15 41.79 53.37 0.33
N TRP A 16 42.86 52.88 0.96
CA TRP A 16 43.18 51.46 1.05
C TRP A 16 42.12 50.68 1.84
N VAL A 17 41.67 51.23 2.97
CA VAL A 17 40.60 50.64 3.79
C VAL A 17 39.28 50.62 3.01
N LEU A 18 38.94 51.70 2.32
CA LEU A 18 37.74 51.77 1.47
C LEU A 18 37.79 50.75 0.33
N PHE A 19 38.94 50.65 -0.35
CA PHE A 19 39.13 49.73 -1.46
C PHE A 19 39.05 48.28 -1.00
N THR A 20 39.69 47.93 0.12
CA THR A 20 39.61 46.58 0.71
C THR A 20 38.20 46.25 1.19
N LEU A 21 37.46 47.20 1.77
CA LEU A 21 36.06 47.00 2.14
C LEU A 21 35.19 46.69 0.92
N ILE A 22 35.32 47.50 -0.16
CA ILE A 22 34.56 47.30 -1.40
C ILE A 22 34.93 45.96 -2.05
N ALA A 23 36.23 45.63 -2.12
CA ALA A 23 36.70 44.36 -2.66
C ALA A 23 36.16 43.17 -1.85
N THR A 24 36.11 43.29 -0.52
CA THR A 24 35.56 42.25 0.37
C THR A 24 34.06 42.07 0.15
N LEU A 25 33.29 43.16 0.04
CA LEU A 25 31.86 43.11 -0.26
C LEU A 25 31.59 42.46 -1.63
N LEU A 26 32.35 42.84 -2.66
CA LEU A 26 32.25 42.25 -3.99
C LEU A 26 32.58 40.75 -3.96
N ALA A 27 33.61 40.34 -3.22
CA ALA A 27 33.97 38.93 -3.05
C ALA A 27 32.84 38.14 -2.38
N ILE A 28 32.22 38.66 -1.31
CA ILE A 28 31.09 38.02 -0.62
C ILE A 28 29.87 37.88 -1.54
N LEU A 29 29.53 38.94 -2.29
CA LEU A 29 28.41 38.91 -3.23
C LEU A 29 28.67 37.93 -4.38
N THR A 30 29.89 37.87 -4.88
CA THR A 30 30.30 36.94 -5.93
C THR A 30 30.23 35.50 -5.44
N TYR A 31 30.71 35.22 -4.23
CA TYR A 31 30.59 33.90 -3.59
C TYR A 31 29.13 33.49 -3.41
N ARG A 32 28.28 34.39 -2.92
CA ARG A 32 26.84 34.14 -2.81
C ARG A 32 26.23 33.80 -4.16
N ARG A 33 26.51 34.58 -5.20
CA ARG A 33 26.00 34.34 -6.56
C ARG A 33 26.46 33.00 -7.11
N ALA A 34 27.76 32.70 -7.02
CA ALA A 34 28.32 31.42 -7.47
C ALA A 34 27.67 30.23 -6.75
N ARG A 35 27.48 30.32 -5.42
CA ARG A 35 26.77 29.30 -4.64
C ARG A 35 25.33 29.11 -5.10
N TYR A 36 24.59 30.19 -5.38
CA TYR A 36 23.24 30.10 -5.94
C TYR A 36 23.23 29.46 -7.32
N THR A 37 24.15 29.84 -8.21
CA THR A 37 24.27 29.28 -9.56
C THR A 37 24.64 27.80 -9.54
N LEU A 38 25.47 27.34 -8.61
CA LEU A 38 25.78 25.90 -8.45
C LEU A 38 24.62 25.10 -7.87
N LEU A 39 23.82 25.68 -6.97
CA LEU A 39 22.66 25.02 -6.37
C LEU A 39 21.41 25.03 -7.27
N GLN A 40 21.35 25.91 -8.27
CA GLN A 40 20.24 25.98 -9.23
C GLN A 40 20.08 24.69 -10.05
N PRO A 41 21.14 24.12 -10.68
CA PRO A 41 21.07 22.85 -11.39
C PRO A 41 20.59 21.71 -10.50
N LEU A 42 21.15 21.57 -9.30
CA LEU A 42 20.78 20.54 -8.34
C LEU A 42 19.30 20.65 -7.93
N ARG A 43 18.83 21.87 -7.63
CA ARG A 43 17.41 22.11 -7.32
C ARG A 43 16.51 21.79 -8.51
N SER A 44 16.92 22.14 -9.73
CA SER A 44 16.14 21.84 -10.93
C SER A 44 16.05 20.33 -11.20
N GLU A 45 17.11 19.58 -10.93
CA GLU A 45 17.13 18.13 -11.09
C GLU A 45 16.25 17.44 -10.04
N VAL A 46 16.32 17.87 -8.77
CA VAL A 46 15.44 17.39 -7.70
C VAL A 46 13.98 17.66 -8.08
N VAL A 47 13.63 18.89 -8.47
CA VAL A 47 12.26 19.23 -8.88
C VAL A 47 11.82 18.38 -10.07
N LYS A 48 12.70 18.15 -11.05
CA LYS A 48 12.39 17.27 -12.19
C LYS A 48 12.05 15.84 -11.73
N ARG A 49 12.88 15.25 -10.86
CA ARG A 49 12.63 13.91 -10.30
C ARG A 49 11.35 13.85 -9.49
N GLN A 50 11.07 14.88 -8.69
CA GLN A 50 9.82 14.99 -7.95
C GLN A 50 8.63 15.03 -8.91
N THR A 51 8.69 15.84 -9.97
CA THR A 51 7.63 15.91 -10.97
C THR A 51 7.41 14.57 -11.66
N GLU A 52 8.47 13.86 -12.07
CA GLU A 52 8.37 12.54 -12.69
C GLU A 52 7.62 11.55 -11.79
N VAL A 53 8.03 11.45 -10.52
CA VAL A 53 7.44 10.53 -9.54
C VAL A 53 5.98 10.91 -9.20
N LEU A 54 5.69 12.21 -9.11
CA LEU A 54 4.35 12.70 -8.82
C LEU A 54 3.38 12.50 -9.99
N VAL A 55 3.86 12.61 -11.23
CA VAL A 55 3.07 12.29 -12.43
C VAL A 55 2.81 10.79 -12.48
N GLU A 56 3.81 9.94 -12.23
CA GLU A 56 3.63 8.49 -12.16
C GLU A 56 2.60 8.09 -11.09
N LEU A 57 2.69 8.68 -9.89
CA LEU A 57 1.70 8.48 -8.84
C LEU A 57 0.32 8.98 -9.26
N LEU A 58 0.26 10.16 -9.90
CA LEU A 58 -0.99 10.72 -10.37
C LEU A 58 -1.66 9.78 -11.37
N ASP A 59 -0.93 9.23 -12.34
CA ASP A 59 -1.46 8.27 -13.32
C ASP A 59 -1.94 6.99 -12.63
N PHE A 60 -1.16 6.47 -11.67
CA PHE A 60 -1.51 5.31 -10.88
C PHE A 60 -2.82 5.48 -10.08
N VAL A 61 -3.12 6.69 -9.57
CA VAL A 61 -4.35 6.95 -8.80
C VAL A 61 -5.47 7.62 -9.60
N SER A 62 -5.19 8.14 -10.80
CA SER A 62 -6.13 8.95 -11.60
C SER A 62 -7.02 8.14 -12.52
N VAL A 63 -6.87 6.83 -12.48
CA VAL A 63 -7.64 5.93 -13.30
C VAL A 63 -9.14 6.17 -13.13
N GLU A 64 -9.88 6.16 -14.25
CA GLU A 64 -11.30 6.52 -14.30
C GLU A 64 -12.07 5.84 -13.16
N LYS A 65 -12.98 6.60 -12.53
CA LYS A 65 -13.66 6.28 -11.26
C LYS A 65 -14.04 4.78 -11.11
N GLY A 66 -13.12 3.95 -10.64
CA GLY A 66 -13.34 2.51 -10.51
C GLY A 66 -12.09 1.64 -10.63
N GLU A 67 -11.12 2.03 -11.46
CA GLU A 67 -9.97 1.15 -11.76
C GLU A 67 -9.04 0.90 -10.58
N PHE A 68 -8.82 1.89 -9.70
CA PHE A 68 -8.07 1.64 -8.46
C PHE A 68 -8.71 0.56 -7.57
N TYR A 69 -10.04 0.42 -7.57
CA TYR A 69 -10.72 -0.65 -6.82
C TYR A 69 -10.57 -2.02 -7.52
N PHE A 70 -10.48 -2.04 -8.85
CA PHE A 70 -10.13 -3.26 -9.59
C PHE A 70 -8.70 -3.70 -9.26
N ASP A 71 -7.76 -2.77 -9.12
CA ASP A 71 -6.37 -3.06 -8.77
C ASP A 71 -6.21 -3.54 -7.31
N LEU A 72 -7.12 -3.18 -6.40
CA LEU A 72 -7.17 -3.76 -5.06
C LEU A 72 -7.73 -5.19 -5.05
N ASP A 73 -8.49 -5.56 -6.09
CA ASP A 73 -9.02 -6.91 -6.33
C ASP A 73 -9.71 -7.56 -5.11
N TYR A 74 -10.54 -6.78 -4.41
CA TYR A 74 -11.31 -7.29 -3.27
C TYR A 74 -12.26 -8.42 -3.64
N MET A 75 -12.75 -8.44 -4.90
CA MET A 75 -13.59 -9.51 -5.40
C MET A 75 -12.79 -10.82 -5.53
N GLY A 76 -11.57 -10.76 -6.09
CA GLY A 76 -10.68 -11.91 -6.13
C GLY A 76 -10.29 -12.39 -4.75
N ILE A 77 -10.04 -11.49 -3.79
CA ILE A 77 -9.80 -11.83 -2.38
C ILE A 77 -11.02 -12.57 -1.80
N ALA A 78 -12.23 -12.05 -1.99
CA ALA A 78 -13.45 -12.69 -1.50
C ALA A 78 -13.62 -14.09 -2.10
N ALA A 79 -13.40 -14.24 -3.41
CA ALA A 79 -13.51 -15.53 -4.10
C ALA A 79 -12.49 -16.56 -3.58
N CYS A 80 -11.21 -16.16 -3.46
CA CYS A 80 -10.16 -17.07 -3.01
C CYS A 80 -10.42 -17.60 -1.61
N ASN A 81 -10.81 -16.71 -0.69
CA ASN A 81 -11.04 -17.07 0.70
C ASN A 81 -12.36 -17.81 0.90
N ALA A 82 -13.42 -17.45 0.18
CA ALA A 82 -14.67 -18.21 0.23
C ALA A 82 -14.46 -19.66 -0.24
N PHE A 83 -13.74 -19.85 -1.34
CA PHE A 83 -13.40 -21.18 -1.85
C PHE A 83 -12.54 -21.99 -0.85
N ASP A 84 -11.48 -21.39 -0.30
CA ASP A 84 -10.63 -22.06 0.70
C ASP A 84 -11.41 -22.45 1.95
N LEU A 85 -12.29 -21.57 2.44
CA LEU A 85 -13.14 -21.88 3.59
C LEU A 85 -14.11 -23.01 3.30
N LEU A 86 -14.83 -22.98 2.17
CA LEU A 86 -15.75 -24.06 1.81
C LEU A 86 -15.02 -25.40 1.74
N THR A 87 -13.82 -25.42 1.14
CA THR A 87 -12.99 -26.63 1.04
C THR A 87 -12.50 -27.09 2.41
N THR A 88 -12.06 -26.17 3.26
CA THR A 88 -11.55 -26.45 4.62
C THR A 88 -12.63 -27.01 5.54
N TYR A 89 -13.86 -26.51 5.43
CA TYR A 89 -15.03 -27.00 6.15
C TYR A 89 -15.75 -28.16 5.41
N ASN A 90 -15.14 -28.72 4.36
CA ASN A 90 -15.59 -29.92 3.64
C ASN A 90 -16.98 -29.79 2.96
N PHE A 91 -17.33 -28.59 2.51
CA PHE A 91 -18.53 -28.36 1.68
C PHE A 91 -18.33 -28.94 0.27
N LYS A 92 -19.40 -29.50 -0.30
CA LYS A 92 -19.39 -30.00 -1.69
C LYS A 92 -19.80 -28.87 -2.65
N LEU A 93 -18.96 -28.61 -3.65
CA LEU A 93 -19.13 -27.55 -4.63
C LEU A 93 -19.44 -28.12 -6.01
N THR A 94 -20.19 -27.38 -6.82
CA THR A 94 -20.65 -27.84 -8.14
C THR A 94 -19.56 -27.78 -9.22
N ASP A 95 -18.51 -26.96 -9.03
CA ASP A 95 -17.55 -26.65 -10.10
C ASP A 95 -16.08 -26.72 -9.65
N ASP A 96 -15.35 -27.70 -10.20
CA ASP A 96 -13.92 -27.89 -9.95
C ASP A 96 -13.06 -26.86 -10.70
N LYS A 97 -13.57 -26.17 -11.73
CA LYS A 97 -12.77 -25.20 -12.51
C LYS A 97 -12.38 -23.98 -11.70
N ILE A 98 -13.23 -23.58 -10.77
CA ILE A 98 -13.01 -22.43 -9.88
C ILE A 98 -11.78 -22.65 -8.99
N SER A 99 -11.49 -23.91 -8.62
CA SER A 99 -10.35 -24.25 -7.76
C SER A 99 -9.01 -23.81 -8.35
N LYS A 100 -8.81 -24.02 -9.65
CA LYS A 100 -7.56 -23.74 -10.34
C LYS A 100 -7.37 -22.24 -10.54
N GLU A 101 -8.42 -21.54 -10.97
CA GLU A 101 -8.39 -20.09 -11.18
C GLU A 101 -8.14 -19.33 -9.86
N VAL A 102 -8.81 -19.75 -8.79
CA VAL A 102 -8.57 -19.23 -7.44
C VAL A 102 -7.13 -19.46 -7.00
N GLN A 103 -6.62 -20.69 -7.10
CA GLN A 103 -5.26 -21.02 -6.65
C GLN A 103 -4.19 -20.29 -7.46
N GLU A 104 -4.38 -20.15 -8.78
CA GLU A 104 -3.45 -19.43 -9.65
C GLU A 104 -3.45 -17.92 -9.37
N ASN A 105 -4.53 -17.35 -8.82
CA ASN A 105 -4.60 -15.92 -8.50
C ASN A 105 -4.00 -15.57 -7.12
N ILE A 106 -3.74 -16.55 -6.24
CA ILE A 106 -3.14 -16.30 -4.92
C ILE A 106 -1.72 -15.74 -5.10
N GLY A 107 -1.48 -14.55 -4.56
CA GLY A 107 -0.15 -13.91 -4.49
C GLY A 107 0.53 -14.13 -3.14
N GLY A 108 -0.27 -14.25 -2.08
CA GLY A 108 0.21 -14.57 -0.74
C GLY A 108 -0.93 -14.54 0.27
N PHE A 109 -0.61 -14.31 1.53
CA PHE A 109 -1.61 -14.30 2.60
C PHE A 109 -1.17 -13.41 3.76
N MET A 110 -2.14 -12.97 4.55
CA MET A 110 -1.93 -12.38 5.87
C MET A 110 -2.35 -13.39 6.94
N LEU A 111 -1.55 -13.50 8.01
CA LEU A 111 -1.90 -14.30 9.18
C LEU A 111 -2.89 -13.52 10.05
N LEU A 112 -3.87 -14.24 10.61
CA LEU A 112 -4.87 -13.65 11.50
C LEU A 112 -4.46 -13.92 12.94
N GLU A 113 -4.14 -12.86 13.69
CA GLU A 113 -3.58 -12.92 15.05
C GLU A 113 -4.47 -13.70 16.03
N ASP A 114 -5.79 -13.64 15.84
CA ASP A 114 -6.78 -14.29 16.70
C ASP A 114 -6.89 -15.82 16.50
N SER A 115 -6.14 -16.38 15.55
CA SER A 115 -6.29 -17.78 15.15
C SER A 115 -5.49 -18.78 15.99
N GLY A 116 -4.68 -18.32 16.95
CA GLY A 116 -3.78 -19.17 17.73
C GLY A 116 -2.67 -19.79 16.87
N PRO A 117 -2.02 -20.89 17.32
CA PRO A 117 -1.03 -21.56 16.48
C PRO A 117 -1.69 -22.10 15.21
N THR A 118 -1.12 -21.73 14.05
CA THR A 118 -1.60 -22.15 12.73
C THR A 118 -1.48 -23.66 12.59
N LYS A 119 -2.61 -24.34 12.37
CA LYS A 119 -2.66 -25.79 12.11
C LYS A 119 -2.62 -26.10 10.61
N THR A 120 -3.02 -25.15 9.76
CA THR A 120 -3.02 -25.28 8.29
C THR A 120 -1.72 -24.83 7.63
N PHE A 121 -0.80 -24.28 8.41
CA PHE A 121 0.50 -23.79 7.94
C PHE A 121 1.55 -23.98 9.03
N LYS A 122 2.62 -24.71 8.72
CA LYS A 122 3.82 -24.82 9.57
C LYS A 122 5.02 -24.30 8.78
N VAL A 123 5.68 -23.27 9.30
CA VAL A 123 7.02 -22.87 8.82
C VAL A 123 7.96 -24.02 9.15
N HIS A 124 8.51 -24.66 8.12
CA HIS A 124 9.45 -25.76 8.31
C HIS A 124 10.68 -25.20 9.02
N ARG A 125 10.87 -25.59 10.28
CA ARG A 125 12.05 -25.19 11.08
C ARG A 125 13.30 -25.98 10.68
N SER A 126 13.14 -27.00 9.86
CA SER A 126 14.21 -27.82 9.31
C SER A 126 14.15 -27.79 7.78
N PRO A 127 15.28 -27.59 7.08
CA PRO A 127 15.35 -27.69 5.63
C PRO A 127 15.21 -29.14 5.11
N PHE A 128 15.02 -30.13 5.99
CA PHE A 128 14.99 -31.57 5.68
C PHE A 128 13.73 -32.29 6.21
N HIS A 129 12.57 -31.64 6.21
CA HIS A 129 11.28 -32.32 6.48
C HIS A 129 10.41 -32.36 5.23
N GLU A 130 9.86 -33.54 4.94
CA GLU A 130 9.16 -33.85 3.69
C GLU A 130 7.62 -33.72 3.76
N GLN A 131 7.00 -33.46 4.92
CA GLN A 131 5.53 -33.44 5.00
C GLN A 131 4.97 -32.33 5.93
N LEU A 132 3.91 -31.68 5.46
CA LEU A 132 3.15 -30.62 6.16
C LEU A 132 2.30 -31.16 7.33
N PHE A 133 2.02 -32.47 7.33
CA PHE A 133 1.37 -33.21 8.40
C PHE A 133 2.22 -34.45 8.71
N ASP A 134 2.42 -34.76 9.98
CA ASP A 134 3.09 -36.01 10.38
C ASP A 134 2.18 -37.24 10.15
N ASP A 135 0.87 -37.04 9.91
CA ASP A 135 -0.14 -38.10 9.70
C ASP A 135 -1.42 -37.51 9.03
N GLU A 136 -1.96 -38.09 7.94
CA GLU A 136 -3.23 -37.66 7.30
C GLU A 136 -4.41 -37.60 8.30
N LYS A 137 -4.33 -38.44 9.34
CA LYS A 137 -5.29 -38.45 10.46
C LYS A 137 -5.34 -37.13 11.23
N GLU A 138 -4.24 -36.40 11.36
CA GLU A 138 -4.20 -35.14 12.11
C GLU A 138 -5.02 -34.06 11.39
N PHE A 139 -4.94 -33.99 10.07
CA PHE A 139 -5.71 -33.04 9.26
C PHE A 139 -7.20 -33.37 9.24
N GLU A 140 -7.56 -34.65 9.13
CA GLU A 140 -8.97 -35.07 9.20
C GLU A 140 -9.57 -34.82 10.60
N ASN A 141 -8.80 -34.99 11.67
CA ASN A 141 -9.23 -34.60 13.02
C ASN A 141 -9.42 -33.09 13.15
N TYR A 142 -8.55 -32.29 12.52
CA TYR A 142 -8.69 -30.84 12.49
C TYR A 142 -9.97 -30.39 11.74
N LYS A 143 -10.29 -31.00 10.58
CA LYS A 143 -11.56 -30.72 9.88
C LYS A 143 -12.78 -31.05 10.74
N LYS A 144 -12.75 -32.17 11.48
CA LYS A 144 -13.82 -32.50 12.43
C LYS A 144 -13.97 -31.45 13.52
N GLU A 145 -12.85 -30.98 14.09
CA GLU A 145 -12.84 -29.89 15.08
C GLU A 145 -13.48 -28.61 14.53
N LEU A 146 -13.15 -28.24 13.28
CA LEU A 146 -13.77 -27.09 12.62
C LEU A 146 -15.27 -27.25 12.40
N ASN A 147 -15.71 -28.45 12.01
CA ASN A 147 -17.14 -28.75 11.87
C ASN A 147 -17.86 -28.70 13.22
N ASP A 148 -17.26 -29.18 14.30
CA ASP A 148 -17.83 -29.02 15.65
C ASP A 148 -17.89 -27.55 16.09
N GLN A 149 -16.98 -26.71 15.61
CA GLN A 149 -16.97 -25.26 15.89
C GLN A 149 -18.05 -24.53 15.09
N ILE A 150 -18.23 -24.84 13.80
CA ILE A 150 -19.32 -24.25 13.00
C ILE A 150 -20.70 -24.70 13.51
N GLU A 151 -20.79 -25.88 14.13
CA GLU A 151 -21.99 -26.29 14.89
C GLU A 151 -22.34 -25.33 16.03
N LYS A 152 -21.32 -24.78 16.69
CA LYS A 152 -21.46 -23.80 17.77
C LYS A 152 -21.54 -22.35 17.26
N GLY A 153 -21.61 -22.14 15.94
CA GLY A 153 -21.63 -20.81 15.32
C GLY A 153 -20.28 -20.11 15.31
N VAL A 154 -19.18 -20.83 15.56
CA VAL A 154 -17.83 -20.28 15.60
C VAL A 154 -17.11 -20.63 14.30
N VAL A 155 -16.70 -19.60 13.55
CA VAL A 155 -15.88 -19.77 12.33
C VAL A 155 -14.45 -19.36 12.62
N ARG A 156 -13.55 -20.34 12.56
CA ARG A 156 -12.11 -20.14 12.64
C ARG A 156 -11.54 -19.90 11.24
N MET A 157 -10.72 -18.85 11.13
CA MET A 157 -9.92 -18.53 9.96
C MET A 157 -8.49 -18.28 10.44
N GLU A 158 -7.50 -18.92 9.84
CA GLU A 158 -6.09 -18.76 10.22
C GLU A 158 -5.35 -17.72 9.40
N LYS A 159 -5.78 -17.56 8.15
CA LYS A 159 -5.16 -16.68 7.17
C LYS A 159 -6.24 -16.09 6.27
N LEU A 160 -5.91 -14.95 5.67
CA LEU A 160 -6.66 -14.37 4.57
C LEU A 160 -5.73 -14.33 3.36
N TYR A 161 -6.09 -15.05 2.30
CA TYR A 161 -5.35 -15.02 1.04
C TYR A 161 -5.54 -13.68 0.34
N LEU A 162 -4.46 -13.21 -0.27
CA LEU A 162 -4.39 -11.99 -1.05
C LEU A 162 -4.05 -12.35 -2.48
N THR A 163 -4.68 -11.67 -3.43
CA THR A 163 -4.42 -11.93 -4.86
C THR A 163 -3.10 -11.32 -5.30
N LYS A 164 -2.56 -11.82 -6.42
CA LYS A 164 -1.35 -11.27 -7.06
C LYS A 164 -1.53 -9.81 -7.42
N THR A 165 -2.72 -9.44 -7.91
CA THR A 165 -3.05 -8.06 -8.27
C THR A 165 -3.01 -7.17 -7.04
N HIS A 166 -3.70 -7.56 -5.96
CA HIS A 166 -3.68 -6.83 -4.70
C HIS A 166 -2.25 -6.61 -4.19
N GLN A 167 -1.43 -7.67 -4.15
CA GLN A 167 -0.05 -7.55 -3.68
C GLN A 167 0.80 -6.60 -4.52
N LYS A 168 0.67 -6.64 -5.86
CA LYS A 168 1.37 -5.72 -6.76
C LYS A 168 0.96 -4.28 -6.49
N THR A 169 -0.33 -4.02 -6.27
CA THR A 169 -0.88 -2.70 -5.96
C THR A 169 -0.32 -2.16 -4.63
N ILE A 170 -0.34 -2.97 -3.57
CA ILE A 170 0.24 -2.59 -2.28
C ILE A 170 1.75 -2.37 -2.38
N GLN A 171 2.47 -3.22 -3.13
CA GLN A 171 3.90 -3.03 -3.38
C GLN A 171 4.17 -1.70 -4.08
N LYS A 172 3.39 -1.37 -5.11
CA LYS A 172 3.53 -0.10 -5.85
C LYS A 172 3.30 1.11 -4.95
N ILE A 173 2.31 1.07 -4.05
CA ILE A 173 2.09 2.13 -3.05
C ILE A 173 3.29 2.26 -2.12
N ASN A 174 3.85 1.14 -1.64
CA ASN A 174 5.04 1.15 -0.78
C ASN A 174 6.28 1.70 -1.50
N GLU A 175 6.43 1.42 -2.80
CA GLU A 175 7.51 2.01 -3.62
C GLU A 175 7.40 3.54 -3.67
N PHE A 176 6.19 4.10 -3.77
CA PHE A 176 5.96 5.55 -3.70
C PHE A 176 6.26 6.12 -2.31
N ILE A 177 5.85 5.44 -1.25
CA ILE A 177 6.11 5.84 0.15
C ILE A 177 7.62 5.86 0.44
N ALA A 178 8.35 4.83 -0.01
CA ALA A 178 9.80 4.71 0.19
C ALA A 178 10.62 5.65 -0.69
N ASN A 179 10.01 6.35 -1.65
CA ASN A 179 10.73 7.21 -2.58
C ASN A 179 11.19 8.51 -1.89
N PRO A 180 12.51 8.80 -1.85
CA PRO A 180 13.04 9.97 -1.14
C PRO A 180 12.65 11.32 -1.77
N PHE A 181 12.17 11.31 -3.02
CA PHE A 181 11.68 12.51 -3.69
C PHE A 181 10.20 12.77 -3.39
N MET A 182 9.49 11.83 -2.75
CA MET A 182 8.07 11.99 -2.42
C MET A 182 7.87 13.05 -1.33
N PRO A 183 6.97 14.03 -1.52
CA PRO A 183 6.62 14.98 -0.46
C PRO A 183 5.98 14.27 0.75
N THR A 184 6.42 14.61 1.96
CA THR A 184 5.94 13.99 3.22
C THR A 184 4.42 13.99 3.36
N LYS A 185 3.76 15.06 2.92
CA LYS A 185 2.31 15.17 2.98
C LYS A 185 1.60 14.10 2.12
N ILE A 186 2.17 13.77 0.96
CA ILE A 186 1.66 12.72 0.07
C ILE A 186 1.99 11.33 0.65
N ILE A 187 3.19 11.16 1.22
CA ILE A 187 3.56 9.93 1.96
C ILE A 187 2.51 9.63 3.03
N ASN A 188 2.17 10.61 3.89
CA ASN A 188 1.18 10.43 4.96
C ASN A 188 -0.21 10.04 4.42
N LEU A 189 -0.62 10.59 3.27
CA LEU A 189 -1.89 10.23 2.63
C LEU A 189 -1.87 8.80 2.08
N LEU A 190 -0.74 8.36 1.50
CA LEU A 190 -0.55 6.98 1.04
C LEU A 190 -0.52 5.98 2.20
N GLU A 191 0.14 6.32 3.31
CA GLU A 191 0.11 5.51 4.54
C GLU A 191 -1.31 5.40 5.11
N THR A 192 -2.08 6.50 5.09
CA THR A 192 -3.49 6.49 5.48
C THR A 192 -4.31 5.58 4.57
N LEU A 193 -4.07 5.62 3.25
CA LEU A 193 -4.72 4.74 2.29
C LEU A 193 -4.40 3.26 2.55
N LEU A 194 -3.14 2.92 2.83
CA LEU A 194 -2.75 1.56 3.19
C LEU A 194 -3.42 1.08 4.48
N ALA A 195 -3.46 1.95 5.50
CA ALA A 195 -4.14 1.65 6.75
C ALA A 195 -5.64 1.41 6.57
N ASP A 196 -6.30 2.20 5.72
CA ASP A 196 -7.71 2.03 5.37
C ASP A 196 -7.97 0.72 4.61
N ILE A 197 -7.06 0.33 3.71
CA ILE A 197 -7.15 -0.94 2.99
C ILE A 197 -7.03 -2.13 3.95
N ASP A 198 -6.01 -2.12 4.83
CA ASP A 198 -5.82 -3.16 5.85
C ASP A 198 -7.00 -3.22 6.83
N PHE A 199 -7.50 -2.06 7.24
CA PHE A 199 -8.68 -1.94 8.08
C PHE A 199 -9.90 -2.59 7.41
N ASN A 200 -10.10 -2.35 6.11
CA ASN A 200 -11.21 -2.94 5.39
C ASN A 200 -11.11 -4.48 5.31
N LEU A 201 -9.92 -5.01 5.05
CA LEU A 201 -9.70 -6.46 5.03
C LEU A 201 -9.98 -7.07 6.41
N LYS A 202 -9.46 -6.48 7.48
CA LYS A 202 -9.59 -7.02 8.84
C LYS A 202 -11.00 -6.90 9.40
N ASN A 203 -11.62 -5.73 9.25
CA ASN A 203 -12.85 -5.38 9.98
C ASN A 203 -14.13 -5.58 9.16
N TYR A 204 -14.05 -5.68 7.83
CA TYR A 204 -15.24 -5.92 6.99
C TYR A 204 -15.13 -7.24 6.21
N MET A 205 -14.02 -7.50 5.51
CA MET A 205 -13.90 -8.72 4.69
C MET A 205 -13.92 -10.00 5.54
N ILE A 206 -13.12 -10.06 6.61
CA ILE A 206 -13.08 -11.26 7.48
C ILE A 206 -14.45 -11.53 8.12
N PRO A 207 -15.13 -10.57 8.77
CA PRO A 207 -16.47 -10.81 9.30
C PRO A 207 -17.47 -11.25 8.23
N GLU A 208 -17.40 -10.69 7.02
CA GLU A 208 -18.30 -11.06 5.93
C GLU A 208 -18.09 -12.50 5.45
N LEU A 209 -16.84 -12.94 5.33
CA LEU A 209 -16.50 -14.33 5.02
C LEU A 209 -16.98 -15.30 6.13
N LYS A 210 -16.88 -14.90 7.40
CA LYS A 210 -17.41 -15.68 8.53
C LYS A 210 -18.94 -15.80 8.47
N LYS A 211 -19.65 -14.69 8.20
CA LYS A 211 -21.12 -14.72 8.01
C LYS A 211 -21.50 -15.62 6.84
N PHE A 212 -20.79 -15.49 5.72
CA PHE A 212 -21.00 -16.30 4.52
C PHE A 212 -20.92 -17.81 4.84
N ILE A 213 -19.89 -18.25 5.57
CA ILE A 213 -19.75 -19.67 5.92
C ILE A 213 -20.86 -20.17 6.84
N LEU A 214 -21.29 -19.36 7.81
CA LEU A 214 -22.43 -19.70 8.66
C LEU A 214 -23.73 -19.81 7.85
N GLN A 215 -23.91 -18.96 6.84
CA GLN A 215 -25.03 -19.06 5.91
C GLN A 215 -24.93 -20.32 5.05
N ALA A 216 -23.76 -20.62 4.47
CA ALA A 216 -23.53 -21.80 3.64
C ALA A 216 -23.88 -23.10 4.38
N LYS A 217 -23.58 -23.17 5.68
CA LYS A 217 -23.99 -24.28 6.56
C LYS A 217 -25.49 -24.56 6.52
N SER A 218 -26.33 -23.51 6.55
CA SER A 218 -27.79 -23.66 6.58
C SER A 218 -28.39 -24.39 5.36
N PHE A 219 -27.63 -24.50 4.28
CA PHE A 219 -28.05 -25.16 3.04
C PHE A 219 -27.71 -26.66 2.98
N ASN A 220 -27.05 -27.25 4.00
CA ASN A 220 -26.73 -28.69 4.11
C ASN A 220 -26.19 -29.31 2.81
N SER A 221 -25.02 -28.87 2.36
CA SER A 221 -24.40 -29.35 1.12
C SER A 221 -24.15 -30.86 1.14
N SER A 222 -24.44 -31.54 0.03
CA SER A 222 -24.13 -32.96 -0.17
C SER A 222 -23.71 -33.23 -1.61
N GLU A 223 -23.30 -34.46 -1.93
CA GLU A 223 -22.97 -34.82 -3.32
C GLU A 223 -24.20 -34.73 -4.25
N GLU A 224 -25.39 -34.97 -3.71
CA GLU A 224 -26.67 -34.86 -4.45
C GLU A 224 -27.15 -33.40 -4.57
N ASN A 225 -26.75 -32.54 -3.63
CA ASN A 225 -27.09 -31.12 -3.59
C ASN A 225 -25.85 -30.27 -3.29
N PRO A 226 -24.96 -30.07 -4.28
CA PRO A 226 -23.77 -29.25 -4.11
C PRO A 226 -24.13 -27.76 -4.01
N LEU A 227 -23.30 -26.98 -3.33
CA LEU A 227 -23.50 -25.55 -3.20
C LEU A 227 -23.10 -24.81 -4.48
N HIS A 228 -24.01 -23.96 -4.94
CA HIS A 228 -23.74 -22.95 -5.95
C HIS A 228 -23.45 -21.61 -5.27
N ILE A 229 -22.22 -21.11 -5.41
CA ILE A 229 -21.76 -19.91 -4.72
C ILE A 229 -21.65 -18.74 -5.70
N SER A 230 -22.18 -17.58 -5.30
CA SER A 230 -21.91 -16.31 -5.98
C SER A 230 -20.94 -15.48 -5.14
N TYR A 231 -19.65 -15.51 -5.49
CA TYR A 231 -18.63 -14.70 -4.81
C TYR A 231 -18.90 -13.19 -4.94
N GLN A 232 -19.58 -12.78 -6.00
CA GLN A 232 -19.98 -11.40 -6.20
C GLN A 232 -20.95 -10.91 -5.12
N ALA A 233 -21.81 -11.78 -4.57
CA ALA A 233 -22.69 -11.42 -3.47
C ALA A 233 -21.89 -11.09 -2.18
N ILE A 234 -20.85 -11.88 -1.88
CA ILE A 234 -19.94 -11.65 -0.76
C ILE A 234 -19.23 -10.29 -0.94
N TYR A 235 -18.68 -10.06 -2.13
CA TYR A 235 -18.03 -8.80 -2.48
C TYR A 235 -18.97 -7.59 -2.34
N ASN A 236 -20.20 -7.68 -2.85
CA ASN A 236 -21.16 -6.58 -2.78
C ASN A 236 -21.53 -6.23 -1.33
N SER A 237 -21.72 -7.26 -0.50
CA SER A 237 -21.99 -7.09 0.94
C SER A 237 -20.81 -6.44 1.66
N PHE A 238 -19.59 -6.91 1.38
CA PHE A 238 -18.36 -6.28 1.86
C PHE A 238 -18.26 -4.80 1.46
N ILE A 239 -18.43 -4.48 0.17
CA ILE A 239 -18.29 -3.10 -0.32
C ILE A 239 -19.29 -2.16 0.33
N TYR A 240 -20.53 -2.63 0.55
CA TYR A 240 -21.59 -1.84 1.16
C TYR A 240 -21.22 -1.33 2.56
N GLU A 241 -20.57 -2.18 3.36
CA GLU A 241 -20.14 -1.85 4.73
C GLU A 241 -18.74 -1.21 4.79
N SER A 242 -17.90 -1.45 3.78
CA SER A 242 -16.51 -1.02 3.77
C SER A 242 -16.32 0.49 3.72
N LYS A 243 -15.19 0.97 4.26
CA LYS A 243 -14.79 2.37 4.11
C LYS A 243 -14.41 2.65 2.66
N SER A 244 -14.98 3.69 2.06
CA SER A 244 -14.58 4.13 0.72
C SER A 244 -13.20 4.79 0.75
N HIS A 245 -12.34 4.39 -0.19
CA HIS A 245 -11.01 4.97 -0.43
C HIS A 245 -11.03 6.23 -1.29
N SER A 246 -12.19 6.52 -1.91
CA SER A 246 -12.37 7.63 -2.84
C SER A 246 -12.01 9.00 -2.25
N PRO A 247 -12.33 9.32 -0.97
CA PRO A 247 -11.90 10.57 -0.34
C PRO A 247 -10.38 10.69 -0.27
N THR A 248 -9.67 9.68 0.23
CA THR A 248 -8.21 9.68 0.36
C THR A 248 -7.52 9.78 -1.00
N ILE A 249 -8.02 9.06 -2.01
CA ILE A 249 -7.52 9.17 -3.39
C ILE A 249 -7.72 10.58 -3.96
N LYS A 250 -8.88 11.20 -3.69
CA LYS A 250 -9.16 12.57 -4.13
C LYS A 250 -8.21 13.57 -3.45
N ASP A 251 -7.89 13.36 -2.17
CA ASP A 251 -6.97 14.21 -1.44
C ASP A 251 -5.53 14.04 -1.94
N ILE A 252 -5.08 12.81 -2.25
CA ILE A 252 -3.79 12.55 -2.90
C ILE A 252 -3.71 13.30 -4.24
N ARG A 253 -4.73 13.14 -5.09
CA ARG A 253 -4.79 13.84 -6.39
C ARG A 253 -4.75 15.35 -6.22
N LYS A 254 -5.51 15.89 -5.28
CA LYS A 254 -5.55 17.33 -5.00
C LYS A 254 -4.18 17.84 -4.57
N GLU A 255 -3.53 17.17 -3.62
CA GLU A 255 -2.22 17.56 -3.11
C GLU A 255 -1.15 17.49 -4.21
N ILE A 256 -1.17 16.46 -5.08
CA ILE A 256 -0.25 16.38 -6.23
C ILE A 256 -0.45 17.57 -7.18
N ARG A 257 -1.70 17.88 -7.53
CA ARG A 257 -2.02 19.00 -8.45
C ARG A 257 -1.61 20.36 -7.86
N GLU A 258 -1.82 20.54 -6.55
CA GLU A 258 -1.38 21.72 -5.82
C GLU A 258 0.15 21.83 -5.80
N TYR A 259 0.86 20.73 -5.52
CA TYR A 259 2.32 20.69 -5.52
C TYR A 259 2.92 21.02 -6.89
N LEU A 260 2.34 20.46 -7.95
CA LEU A 260 2.76 20.66 -9.33
C LEU A 260 2.26 21.98 -9.94
N LEU A 261 1.47 22.77 -9.20
CA LEU A 261 0.88 24.03 -9.66
C LEU A 261 0.06 23.92 -10.95
N ILE A 262 -0.55 22.75 -11.21
CA ILE A 262 -1.26 22.45 -12.46
C ILE A 262 -2.42 23.41 -12.71
N ASP A 263 -3.17 23.73 -11.66
CA ASP A 263 -4.38 24.55 -11.72
C ASP A 263 -4.11 26.05 -11.51
N LYS A 264 -2.84 26.45 -11.34
CA LYS A 264 -2.49 27.85 -11.10
C LYS A 264 -2.56 28.62 -12.41
N LYS A 265 -3.34 29.71 -12.42
CA LYS A 265 -3.37 30.62 -13.56
C LYS A 265 -2.04 31.36 -13.63
N TRP A 266 -1.30 31.15 -14.71
CA TRP A 266 -0.09 31.89 -15.04
C TRP A 266 -0.53 33.24 -15.62
N PHE A 267 -0.58 34.26 -14.78
CA PHE A 267 -0.82 35.66 -15.16
C PHE A 267 0.47 36.46 -15.05
#